data_AF-A0A3A1WVX8-F1
#
_entry.id   AF-A0A3A1WVX8-F1
#
_cell.length_a   1.000
_cell.length_b   1.000
_cell.length_c   1.000
_cell.angle_alpha   90.00
_cell.angle_beta   90.00
_cell.angle_gamma   90.00
#
_symmetry.space_group_name_H-M   'P 1'
#
loop_
_entity.id
_entity.type
_entity.pdbx_description
1 polymer ?
#
loop_
_entity_poly.entity_id
_entity_poly.type
_entity_poly.pdbx_seq_one_letter_code
_entity_poly.pdbx_strand_id
1 'polypeptide(L)'
;MPDGAFLGIDHSAITVADADRSIAFYAALGFRLHGRQQNRGVEQQRLDGLAVPVRVEVVSLVPPGGAPPHLELLCYRSPAATRAPAPDGSRFATVLCLSGEADAAAPVADPDGHRLLRGAFTQA
;
A
#
# COMPACT_ATOMS: atom_id res chain seq x y z
N MET A 1 8.30 -16.00 23.75
CA MET A 1 7.57 -15.73 22.49
C MET A 1 6.27 -15.08 22.90
N PRO A 2 5.70 -14.11 22.15
CA PRO A 2 4.40 -13.57 22.54
C PRO A 2 3.34 -14.70 22.50
N ASP A 3 2.68 -14.94 23.63
CA ASP A 3 1.75 -16.06 23.88
C ASP A 3 0.34 -15.82 23.31
N GLY A 4 0.25 -15.15 22.16
CA GLY A 4 -1.00 -14.80 21.49
C GLY A 4 -1.15 -15.52 20.15
N ALA A 5 -2.38 -15.92 19.80
CA ALA A 5 -2.68 -16.51 18.49
C ALA A 5 -2.47 -15.54 17.32
N PHE A 6 -2.35 -14.24 17.59
CA PHE A 6 -2.16 -13.18 16.61
C PHE A 6 -0.88 -12.41 16.90
N LEU A 7 -0.10 -12.15 15.85
CA LEU A 7 1.19 -11.46 15.92
C LEU A 7 1.09 -9.96 15.55
N GLY A 8 -0.13 -9.46 15.34
CA GLY A 8 -0.40 -8.08 14.89
C GLY A 8 -0.69 -7.97 13.39
N ILE A 9 -0.70 -6.73 12.88
CA ILE A 9 -0.90 -6.42 11.46
C ILE A 9 0.44 -6.39 10.75
N ASP A 10 0.60 -7.20 9.71
CA ASP A 10 1.84 -7.29 8.94
C ASP A 10 2.01 -6.09 7.99
N HIS A 11 0.99 -5.76 7.21
CA HIS A 11 1.02 -4.67 6.25
C HIS A 11 -0.36 -4.13 5.89
N SER A 12 -0.38 -2.97 5.23
CA SER A 12 -1.52 -2.48 4.46
C SER A 12 -1.16 -2.47 2.98
N ALA A 13 -2.07 -2.94 2.13
CA ALA A 13 -1.85 -2.99 0.68
C ALA A 13 -2.70 -1.94 -0.05
N ILE A 14 -2.11 -1.28 -1.05
CA ILE A 14 -2.78 -0.31 -1.93
C ILE A 14 -2.49 -0.62 -3.40
N THR A 15 -3.41 -0.28 -4.30
CA THR A 15 -3.18 -0.42 -5.74
C THR A 15 -2.46 0.79 -6.31
N VAL A 16 -1.51 0.58 -7.22
CA VAL A 16 -0.80 1.68 -7.89
C VAL A 16 -0.69 1.42 -9.39
N ALA A 17 -0.76 2.47 -10.20
CA ALA A 17 -0.64 2.36 -11.66
C ALA A 17 0.81 2.16 -12.11
N ASP A 18 1.79 2.64 -11.34
CA ASP A 18 3.22 2.57 -11.65
C ASP A 18 4.04 2.34 -10.37
N ALA A 19 4.61 1.13 -10.26
CA ALA A 19 5.39 0.73 -9.10
C ALA A 19 6.62 1.61 -8.87
N ASP A 20 7.38 1.96 -9.91
CA ASP A 20 8.64 2.70 -9.75
C ASP A 20 8.36 4.15 -9.33
N ARG A 21 7.31 4.76 -9.90
CA ARG A 21 6.83 6.10 -9.49
C ARG A 21 6.39 6.11 -8.02
N SER A 22 5.63 5.11 -7.59
CA SER A 22 5.18 5.02 -6.20
C SER A 22 6.32 4.70 -5.24
N ILE A 23 7.27 3.83 -5.61
CA ILE A 23 8.49 3.58 -4.83
C ILE A 23 9.26 4.88 -4.59
N ALA A 24 9.49 5.68 -5.65
CA ALA A 24 10.20 6.95 -5.53
C ALA A 24 9.48 7.93 -4.59
N PHE A 25 8.15 8.00 -4.69
CA PHE A 25 7.34 8.83 -3.81
C PHE A 25 7.44 8.40 -2.34
N TYR A 26 7.22 7.11 -2.03
CA TYR A 26 7.28 6.64 -0.65
C TYR A 26 8.71 6.65 -0.08
N ALA A 27 9.74 6.47 -0.92
CA ALA A 27 11.13 6.64 -0.52
C ALA A 27 11.44 8.08 -0.06
N ALA A 28 10.86 9.09 -0.71
CA ALA A 28 10.97 10.48 -0.27
C ALA A 28 10.29 10.74 1.09
N LEU A 29 9.35 9.88 1.50
CA LEU A 29 8.73 9.87 2.82
C LEU A 29 9.49 9.00 3.85
N GLY A 30 10.66 8.47 3.48
CA GLY A 30 11.51 7.66 4.35
C GLY A 30 11.20 6.16 4.37
N PHE A 31 10.26 5.69 3.54
CA PHE A 31 10.07 4.25 3.36
C PHE A 31 11.26 3.64 2.62
N ARG A 32 11.54 2.36 2.86
CA ARG A 32 12.61 1.63 2.19
C ARG A 32 12.05 0.44 1.45
N LEU A 33 12.51 0.23 0.22
CA LEU A 33 12.20 -0.97 -0.54
C LEU A 33 12.70 -2.21 0.21
N HIS A 34 11.80 -3.17 0.43
CA HIS A 34 12.14 -4.45 1.05
C HIS A 34 12.18 -5.58 0.02
N GLY A 35 11.19 -5.64 -0.89
CA GLY A 35 11.11 -6.71 -1.87
C GLY A 35 10.23 -6.34 -3.06
N ARG A 36 10.47 -7.02 -4.18
CA ARG A 36 9.63 -7.00 -5.39
C ARG A 36 9.39 -8.43 -5.81
N GLN A 37 8.14 -8.77 -6.11
CA GLN A 37 7.76 -10.07 -6.66
C GLN A 37 6.62 -9.92 -7.66
N GLN A 38 6.35 -10.99 -8.41
CA GLN A 38 5.22 -11.05 -9.32
C GLN A 38 4.31 -12.21 -8.92
N ASN A 39 3.08 -11.89 -8.55
CA ASN A 39 2.06 -12.90 -8.28
C ASN A 39 1.24 -13.16 -9.54
N ARG A 40 0.94 -14.43 -9.78
CA ARG A 40 0.20 -14.92 -10.95
C ARG A 40 -0.37 -16.32 -10.70
N GLY A 41 -1.28 -16.74 -11.57
CA GLY A 41 -1.86 -18.09 -11.54
C GLY A 41 -3.17 -18.17 -10.76
N VAL A 42 -3.70 -19.38 -10.61
CA VAL A 42 -5.06 -19.62 -10.07
C VAL A 42 -5.19 -19.18 -8.62
N GLU A 43 -4.13 -19.27 -7.82
CA GLU A 43 -4.18 -18.84 -6.42
C GLU A 43 -4.35 -17.32 -6.31
N GLN A 44 -3.63 -16.54 -7.11
CA GLN A 44 -3.82 -15.10 -7.15
C GLN A 44 -5.21 -14.71 -7.69
N GLN A 45 -5.71 -15.42 -8.71
CA GLN A 45 -7.06 -15.19 -9.25
C GLN A 45 -8.14 -15.39 -8.18
N ARG A 46 -8.02 -16.47 -7.40
CA ARG A 46 -8.95 -16.77 -6.30
C ARG A 46 -8.85 -15.75 -5.19
N LEU A 47 -7.63 -15.36 -4.80
CA LEU A 47 -7.40 -14.34 -3.78
C LEU A 47 -8.06 -13.00 -4.16
N ASP A 48 -7.93 -12.60 -5.43
CA ASP A 48 -8.51 -11.35 -5.93
C ASP A 48 -9.99 -11.46 -6.30
N GLY A 49 -10.58 -12.66 -6.28
CA GLY A 49 -11.96 -12.89 -6.70
C GLY A 49 -12.20 -12.65 -8.20
N LEU A 50 -11.17 -12.79 -9.04
CA LEU A 50 -11.24 -12.51 -10.48
C LEU A 50 -11.29 -13.80 -11.31
N ALA A 51 -12.24 -13.87 -12.24
CA ALA A 51 -12.39 -14.99 -13.19
C ALA A 51 -11.48 -14.88 -14.43
N VAL A 52 -10.55 -13.92 -14.44
CA VAL A 52 -9.63 -13.62 -15.56
C VAL A 52 -8.19 -13.81 -15.13
N PRO A 53 -7.25 -14.07 -16.06
CA PRO A 53 -5.83 -14.17 -15.72
C PRO A 53 -5.28 -12.92 -15.03
N VAL A 54 -4.86 -13.09 -13.77
CA VAL A 54 -4.21 -12.05 -12.97
C VAL A 54 -2.69 -12.11 -13.07
N ARG A 55 -2.08 -10.95 -13.27
CA ARG A 55 -0.65 -10.69 -13.02
C ARG A 55 -0.53 -9.37 -12.27
N VAL A 56 0.04 -9.43 -11.07
CA VAL A 56 0.28 -8.26 -10.24
C VAL A 56 1.75 -8.26 -9.83
N GLU A 57 2.39 -7.11 -10.00
CA GLU A 57 3.68 -6.85 -9.37
C GLU A 57 3.41 -6.34 -7.96
N VAL A 58 4.03 -7.00 -6.98
CA VAL A 58 3.85 -6.74 -5.56
C VAL A 58 5.16 -6.21 -5.01
N VAL A 59 5.10 -5.04 -4.39
CA VAL A 59 6.28 -4.35 -3.83
C VAL A 59 6.07 -4.10 -2.35
N SER A 60 6.92 -4.67 -1.51
CA SER A 60 6.87 -4.45 -0.07
C SER A 60 7.82 -3.31 0.32
N LEU A 61 7.31 -2.36 1.08
CA LEU A 61 8.00 -1.19 1.60
C LEU A 61 7.97 -1.19 3.13
N VAL A 62 9.13 -1.01 3.73
CA VAL A 62 9.29 -0.90 5.18
C VAL A 62 9.20 0.57 5.58
N PRO A 63 8.37 0.93 6.58
CA PRO A 63 8.23 2.32 7.02
C PRO A 63 9.49 2.81 7.73
N PRO A 64 9.62 4.13 7.91
CA PRO A 64 10.56 4.68 8.89
C PRO A 64 10.41 3.98 10.25
N GLY A 65 11.52 3.64 10.91
CA GLY A 65 11.52 2.87 12.16
C GLY A 65 11.49 1.36 11.98
N GLY A 66 11.15 0.84 10.80
CA GLY A 66 11.42 -0.54 10.43
C GLY A 66 10.44 -1.60 10.94
N ALA A 67 9.54 -1.26 11.86
CA ALA A 67 8.55 -2.18 12.39
C ALA A 67 7.26 -2.19 11.55
N PRO A 68 6.52 -3.32 11.52
CA PRO A 68 5.17 -3.37 10.96
C PRO A 68 4.21 -2.34 11.60
N PRO A 69 3.13 -1.96 10.90
CA PRO A 69 2.71 -2.48 9.59
C PRO A 69 3.55 -1.93 8.42
N HIS A 70 3.94 -2.81 7.51
CA HIS A 70 4.58 -2.44 6.24
C HIS A 70 3.54 -1.87 5.24
N LEU A 71 4.02 -1.28 4.15
CA LEU A 71 3.19 -0.86 3.03
C LEU A 71 3.46 -1.79 1.84
N GLU A 72 2.41 -2.34 1.25
CA GLU A 72 2.50 -3.16 0.03
C GLU A 72 1.85 -2.45 -1.16
N LEU A 73 2.59 -2.31 -2.26
CA LEU A 73 2.09 -1.73 -3.51
C LEU A 73 1.69 -2.86 -4.46
N LEU A 74 0.44 -2.81 -4.93
CA LEU A 74 -0.15 -3.75 -5.88
C LEU A 74 -0.25 -3.11 -7.25
N CYS A 75 0.73 -3.36 -8.11
CA CYS A 75 0.74 -2.87 -9.48
C CYS A 75 0.19 -3.93 -10.44
N TYR A 76 -1.12 -3.89 -10.67
CA TYR A 76 -1.79 -4.82 -11.57
C TYR A 76 -1.37 -4.59 -13.04
N ARG A 77 -0.76 -5.62 -13.62
CA ARG A 77 -0.36 -5.66 -15.04
C ARG A 77 -1.42 -6.32 -15.93
N SER A 78 -2.27 -7.16 -15.34
CA SER A 78 -3.42 -7.80 -15.98
C SER A 78 -4.40 -8.21 -14.88
N PRO A 79 -5.67 -7.75 -14.88
CA PRO A 79 -6.18 -6.64 -15.70
C PRO A 79 -5.42 -5.33 -15.44
N ALA A 80 -5.45 -4.39 -16.36
CA ALA A 80 -4.81 -3.09 -16.15
C ALA A 80 -5.65 -2.22 -15.19
N ALA A 81 -4.99 -1.40 -14.36
CA ALA A 81 -5.66 -0.48 -13.45
C ALA A 81 -6.43 0.62 -14.20
N THR A 82 -7.57 1.02 -13.65
CA THR A 82 -8.27 2.24 -14.06
C THR A 82 -7.48 3.46 -13.61
N ARG A 83 -7.20 4.39 -14.52
CA ARG A 83 -6.36 5.58 -14.25
C ARG A 83 -7.11 6.76 -13.64
N ALA A 84 -8.41 6.63 -13.39
CA ALA A 84 -9.21 7.69 -12.80
C ALA A 84 -9.14 7.61 -11.27
N PRO A 85 -8.69 8.67 -10.57
CA PRO A 85 -8.72 8.69 -9.11
C PRO A 85 -10.18 8.64 -8.62
N ALA A 86 -10.39 7.95 -7.50
CA ALA A 86 -11.69 7.94 -6.84
C ALA A 86 -11.94 9.31 -6.19
N PRO A 87 -13.15 9.89 -6.29
CA PRO A 87 -13.51 11.11 -5.56
C PRO A 87 -13.43 10.90 -4.05
N ASP A 88 -13.07 11.95 -3.30
CA ASP A 88 -13.09 11.91 -1.84
C ASP A 88 -14.48 11.54 -1.31
N GLY A 89 -14.53 10.69 -0.27
CA GLY A 89 -15.79 10.16 0.28
C GLY A 89 -16.40 9.00 -0.51
N SER A 90 -15.83 8.64 -1.67
CA SER A 90 -16.16 7.39 -2.35
C SER A 90 -15.75 6.17 -1.53
N ARG A 91 -16.53 5.09 -1.58
CA ARG A 91 -16.13 3.77 -1.03
C ARG A 91 -14.86 3.19 -1.66
N PHE A 92 -14.46 3.74 -2.81
CA PHE A 92 -13.25 3.34 -3.53
C PHE A 92 -12.07 4.29 -3.27
N ALA A 93 -12.25 5.36 -2.48
CA ALA A 93 -11.18 6.24 -2.09
C ALA A 93 -10.37 5.59 -0.96
N THR A 94 -9.08 5.40 -1.19
CA THR A 94 -8.16 4.86 -0.19
C THR A 94 -7.54 6.00 0.61
N VAL A 95 -7.47 5.80 1.93
CA VAL A 95 -6.81 6.70 2.87
C VAL A 95 -5.80 5.89 3.67
N LEU A 96 -4.52 6.24 3.57
CA LEU A 96 -3.45 5.69 4.39
C LEU A 96 -3.25 6.58 5.62
N CYS A 97 -3.36 5.96 6.80
CA CYS A 97 -3.10 6.59 8.08
C CYS A 97 -1.66 6.29 8.51
N LEU A 98 -0.82 7.32 8.59
CA LEU A 98 0.59 7.24 8.94
C LEU A 98 0.81 7.84 10.34
N SER A 99 1.42 7.08 11.25
CA SER A 99 1.87 7.59 12.54
C SER A 99 3.30 8.13 12.46
N GLY A 100 3.57 9.22 13.19
CA GLY A 100 4.89 9.85 13.24
C GLY A 100 4.84 11.38 13.15
N GLU A 101 5.99 12.02 13.34
CA GLU A 101 6.15 13.47 13.18
C GLU A 101 5.81 13.89 11.74
N ALA A 102 5.00 14.94 11.60
CA ALA A 102 4.55 15.44 10.32
C ALA A 102 5.24 16.78 10.02
N ASP A 103 5.93 16.85 8.88
CA ASP A 103 6.26 18.14 8.27
C ASP A 103 4.97 18.75 7.69
N ALA A 104 4.72 20.03 7.98
CA ALA A 104 3.57 20.76 7.46
C ALA A 104 3.59 20.86 5.91
N ALA A 105 4.76 20.71 5.29
CA ALA A 105 4.92 20.68 3.84
C ALA A 105 4.68 19.29 3.21
N ALA A 106 4.38 18.28 4.01
CA ALA A 106 4.30 16.91 3.52
C ALA A 106 3.07 16.68 2.61
N PRO A 107 3.20 15.82 1.58
CA PRO A 107 2.11 15.58 0.62
C PRO A 107 0.88 14.99 1.31
N VAL A 108 -0.29 15.40 0.82
CA VAL A 108 -1.62 14.96 1.28
C VAL A 108 -2.19 13.81 0.45
N ALA A 109 -1.56 13.49 -0.68
CA ALA A 109 -1.91 12.35 -1.52
C ALA A 109 -0.69 11.76 -2.22
N ASP A 110 -0.77 10.49 -2.60
CA ASP A 110 0.23 9.80 -3.41
C ASP A 110 0.01 10.04 -4.93
N PRO A 111 0.88 9.53 -5.82
CA PRO A 111 0.77 9.72 -7.27
C PRO A 111 -0.50 9.16 -7.92
N ASP A 112 -1.23 8.29 -7.22
CA ASP A 112 -2.45 7.64 -7.67
C ASP A 112 -3.71 8.26 -7.03
N GLY A 113 -3.52 9.25 -6.15
CA GLY A 113 -4.58 10.02 -5.51
C GLY A 113 -5.01 9.47 -4.14
N HIS A 114 -4.32 8.45 -3.61
CA HIS A 114 -4.60 7.92 -2.29
C HIS A 114 -4.27 8.97 -1.23
N ARG A 115 -5.21 9.25 -0.31
CA ARG A 115 -5.00 10.27 0.72
C ARG A 115 -4.04 9.77 1.78
N LEU A 116 -3.18 10.67 2.25
CA LEU A 116 -2.26 10.42 3.35
C LEU A 116 -2.69 11.25 4.55
N LEU A 117 -3.17 10.59 5.60
CA LEU A 117 -3.46 11.23 6.89
C LEU A 117 -2.30 10.97 7.85
N ARG A 118 -1.86 12.02 8.54
CA ARG A 118 -0.84 11.91 9.58
C ARG A 118 -1.47 12.22 10.93
N GLY A 119 -1.17 11.41 11.94
CA GLY A 119 -1.70 11.62 13.28
C GLY A 119 -1.11 10.67 14.30
N ALA A 120 -1.20 11.08 15.58
CA ALA A 120 -0.99 10.16 16.69
C ALA A 120 -2.23 9.26 16.80
N PHE A 121 -2.11 8.03 16.33
CA PHE A 121 -3.15 7.01 16.51
C PHE A 121 -2.83 6.27 17.81
N THR A 122 -3.63 6.49 18.85
CA THR A 122 -3.61 5.63 20.04
C THR A 122 -4.25 4.29 19.66
N GLN A 123 -3.50 3.19 19.82
CA GLN A 123 -4.13 1.88 19.88
C GLN A 123 -5.00 1.84 21.14
N ALA A 124 -6.26 1.45 20.97
CA ALA A 124 -7.20 1.22 22.06
C ALA A 124 -6.89 -0.11 22.77
#